data_AF-A0A1E1W4S3-F1
#
_entry.id   AF-A0A1E1W4S3-F1
#
_cell.length_a   1.000
_cell.length_b   1.000
_cell.length_c   1.000
_cell.angle_alpha   90.00
_cell.angle_beta   90.00
_cell.angle_gamma   90.00
#
_symmetry.space_group_name_H-M   'P 1'
#
loop_
_entity.id
_entity.type
_entity.pdbx_description
1 polymer ?
#
loop_
_entity_poly.entity_id
_entity_poly.type
_entity_poly.pdbx_seq_one_letter_code
_entity_poly.pdbx_strand_id
1 'polypeptide(L)'
;GHIARPGDAVAALVKVSEKEENWILAEVVCWHPAQGKYEIDDIDEEQKNRHVLSKRRVVPLPLMRADPRTDEQALFPKGAVVMALYPQTTCFYRAVVNRLPGSASEPYEVLFEDSSYADGYSPPERVAQRYVIAIKEGKGRAT
;
A
#
# COMPACT_ATOMS: atom_id res chain seq x y z
N GLY A 1 -16.54 -5.63 -3.87
CA GLY A 1 -15.35 -4.81 -3.60
C GLY A 1 -15.52 -3.44 -4.22
N HIS A 2 -15.28 -2.38 -3.44
CA HIS A 2 -15.41 -0.97 -3.81
C HIS A 2 -14.65 -0.62 -5.11
N ILE A 3 -15.13 0.39 -5.84
CA ILE A 3 -14.49 0.95 -7.03
C ILE A 3 -13.99 2.34 -6.67
N ALA A 4 -12.67 2.54 -6.68
CA ALA A 4 -12.06 3.86 -6.51
C ALA A 4 -12.46 4.81 -7.64
N ARG A 5 -12.63 6.08 -7.32
CA ARG A 5 -13.05 7.17 -8.22
C ARG A 5 -11.85 7.93 -8.76
N PRO A 6 -12.01 8.70 -9.86
CA PRO A 6 -10.99 9.64 -10.30
C PRO A 6 -10.51 10.54 -9.16
N GLY A 7 -9.20 10.70 -9.00
CA GLY A 7 -8.54 11.44 -7.92
C GLY A 7 -8.30 10.63 -6.64
N ASP A 8 -8.88 9.43 -6.49
CA ASP A 8 -8.59 8.59 -5.32
C ASP A 8 -7.17 8.02 -5.41
N ALA A 9 -6.42 8.14 -4.31
CA ALA A 9 -5.11 7.53 -4.19
C ALA A 9 -5.20 6.01 -3.97
N VAL A 10 -4.34 5.26 -4.65
CA VAL A 10 -4.30 3.80 -4.64
C VAL A 10 -2.86 3.28 -4.52
N ALA A 11 -2.71 2.08 -4.00
CA ALA A 11 -1.51 1.28 -4.26
C ALA A 11 -1.74 0.44 -5.52
N ALA A 12 -0.77 0.46 -6.44
CA ALA A 12 -0.85 -0.20 -7.73
C ALA A 12 0.35 -1.10 -7.99
N LEU A 13 0.12 -2.36 -8.34
CA LEU A 13 1.17 -3.32 -8.71
C LEU A 13 1.51 -3.18 -10.20
N VAL A 14 2.57 -2.43 -10.49
CA VAL A 14 3.08 -2.16 -11.83
C VAL A 14 4.25 -3.08 -12.18
N LYS A 15 4.42 -3.37 -13.46
CA LYS A 15 5.62 -4.08 -13.95
C LYS A 15 6.72 -3.06 -14.20
N VAL A 16 7.84 -3.21 -13.50
CA VAL A 16 9.05 -2.38 -13.70
C VAL A 16 9.97 -3.02 -14.74
N SER A 17 10.00 -4.36 -14.77
CA SER A 17 10.68 -5.14 -15.80
C SER A 17 9.90 -6.42 -16.12
N GLU A 18 10.41 -7.27 -17.03
CA GLU A 18 9.78 -8.55 -17.34
C GLU A 18 9.66 -9.49 -16.13
N LYS A 19 10.55 -9.33 -15.13
CA LYS A 19 10.66 -10.21 -13.96
C LYS A 19 10.32 -9.52 -12.65
N GLU A 20 10.08 -8.22 -12.66
CA GLU A 20 9.95 -7.40 -11.47
C GLU A 20 8.66 -6.58 -11.49
N GLU A 21 7.92 -6.67 -10.40
CA GLU A 21 6.71 -5.89 -10.18
C GLU A 21 6.85 -5.15 -8.85
N ASN A 22 6.51 -3.85 -8.83
CA ASN A 22 6.56 -3.02 -7.64
C ASN A 22 5.18 -2.45 -7.33
N TRP A 23 4.88 -2.35 -6.04
CA TRP A 23 3.69 -1.63 -5.58
C TRP A 23 4.03 -0.15 -5.46
N ILE A 24 3.39 0.69 -6.26
CA ILE A 24 3.59 2.14 -6.27
C ILE A 24 2.36 2.86 -5.72
N LEU A 25 2.55 4.10 -5.26
CA LEU A 25 1.50 5.05 -4.99
C LEU A 25 1.08 5.68 -6.31
N ALA A 26 -0.22 5.67 -6.57
CA ALA A 26 -0.79 6.17 -7.80
C ALA A 26 -2.12 6.87 -7.55
N GLU A 27 -2.55 7.68 -8.51
CA GLU A 27 -3.86 8.31 -8.53
C GLU A 27 -4.73 7.65 -9.60
N VAL A 28 -6.00 7.38 -9.27
CA VAL A 28 -6.96 6.88 -10.25
C VAL A 28 -7.35 7.99 -11.19
N VAL A 29 -7.31 7.71 -12.49
CA VAL A 29 -7.78 8.64 -13.50
C VAL A 29 -9.15 8.23 -14.01
N CYS A 30 -9.34 6.94 -14.31
CA CYS A 30 -10.67 6.43 -14.59
C CYS A 30 -10.80 4.91 -14.35
N TRP A 31 -12.05 4.46 -14.28
CA TRP A 31 -12.40 3.04 -14.26
C TRP A 31 -13.12 2.69 -15.55
N HIS A 32 -12.69 1.62 -16.23
CA HIS A 32 -13.33 1.08 -17.43
C HIS A 32 -14.13 -0.20 -17.08
N PRO A 33 -15.46 -0.11 -16.84
CA PRO A 33 -16.25 -1.22 -16.34
C PRO A 33 -16.27 -2.42 -17.30
N ALA A 34 -16.35 -2.15 -18.60
CA ALA A 34 -16.41 -3.19 -19.64
C ALA A 34 -15.12 -4.04 -19.70
N GLN A 35 -13.97 -3.46 -19.34
CA GLN A 35 -12.67 -4.15 -19.35
C GLN A 35 -12.26 -4.68 -17.97
N GLY A 36 -12.90 -4.21 -16.90
CA GLY A 36 -12.49 -4.51 -15.54
C GLY A 36 -11.12 -3.91 -15.19
N LYS A 37 -10.76 -2.76 -15.78
CA LYS A 37 -9.45 -2.12 -15.65
C LYS A 37 -9.54 -0.68 -15.16
N TYR A 38 -8.55 -0.30 -14.37
CA TYR A 38 -8.26 1.07 -13.99
C TYR A 38 -7.24 1.66 -14.95
N GLU A 39 -7.39 2.95 -15.16
CA GLU A 39 -6.37 3.84 -15.65
C GLU A 39 -5.85 4.67 -14.47
N ILE A 40 -4.54 4.66 -14.24
CA ILE A 40 -3.88 5.28 -13.07
C ILE A 40 -2.62 6.03 -13.50
N ASP A 41 -2.31 7.13 -12.80
CA ASP A 41 -1.04 7.86 -12.92
C ASP A 41 -0.15 7.55 -11.72
N ASP A 42 1.13 7.24 -11.98
CA ASP A 42 2.16 7.27 -10.93
C ASP A 42 2.26 8.69 -10.35
N ILE A 43 2.40 8.80 -9.03
CA ILE A 43 2.57 10.10 -8.37
C ILE A 43 4.03 10.59 -8.39
N ASP A 44 4.98 9.73 -8.77
CA ASP A 44 6.38 10.12 -8.92
C ASP A 44 6.53 11.25 -9.94
N GLU A 45 7.15 12.36 -9.52
CA GLU A 45 7.28 13.57 -10.33
C GLU A 45 8.18 13.38 -11.56
N GLU A 46 9.14 12.46 -11.51
CA GLU A 46 10.08 12.20 -12.60
C GLU A 46 9.50 11.21 -13.63
N GLN A 47 8.55 10.37 -13.19
CA GLN A 47 8.04 9.23 -13.95
C GLN A 47 6.51 9.20 -13.96
N LYS A 48 5.84 10.32 -14.28
CA LYS A 48 4.37 10.40 -14.43
C LYS A 48 3.86 9.53 -15.59
N ASN A 49 3.93 8.24 -15.37
CA ASN A 49 3.61 7.19 -16.30
C ASN A 49 2.15 6.80 -16.09
N ARG A 50 1.43 6.76 -17.21
CA ARG A 50 0.06 6.29 -17.27
C ARG A 50 0.04 4.77 -17.38
N HIS A 51 -0.64 4.09 -16.46
CA HIS A 51 -0.79 2.64 -16.49
C HIS A 51 -2.26 2.21 -16.61
N VAL A 52 -2.50 1.13 -17.36
CA VAL A 52 -3.82 0.48 -17.45
C VAL A 52 -3.75 -0.90 -16.79
N LEU A 53 -4.34 -1.03 -15.60
CA LEU A 53 -4.20 -2.19 -14.74
C LEU A 53 -5.53 -2.87 -14.44
N SER A 54 -5.55 -4.20 -14.38
CA SER A 54 -6.73 -4.93 -13.89
C SER A 54 -7.06 -4.57 -12.44
N LYS A 55 -8.34 -4.58 -12.05
CA LYS A 55 -8.78 -4.34 -10.65
C LYS A 55 -8.01 -5.13 -9.59
N ARG A 56 -7.56 -6.36 -9.90
CA ARG A 56 -6.76 -7.18 -8.97
C ARG A 56 -5.36 -6.62 -8.69
N ARG A 57 -4.84 -5.67 -9.46
CA ARG A 57 -3.53 -5.02 -9.25
C ARG A 57 -3.64 -3.66 -8.55
N VAL A 58 -4.86 -3.21 -8.23
CA VAL A 58 -5.11 -1.92 -7.58
C VAL A 58 -5.75 -2.15 -6.22
N VAL A 59 -5.27 -1.45 -5.20
CA VAL A 59 -5.81 -1.44 -3.84
C VAL A 59 -6.10 0.01 -3.46
N PRO A 60 -7.38 0.37 -3.25
CA PRO A 60 -7.74 1.69 -2.73
C PRO A 60 -7.11 1.95 -1.36
N LEU A 61 -6.53 3.13 -1.18
CA LEU A 61 -6.04 3.53 0.13
C LEU A 61 -7.21 3.86 1.07
N PRO A 62 -7.03 3.70 2.40
CA PRO A 62 -7.99 4.16 3.39
C PRO A 62 -8.33 5.64 3.22
N LEU A 63 -9.63 5.95 3.17
CA LEU A 63 -10.13 7.33 3.07
C LEU A 63 -10.25 8.01 4.45
N MET A 64 -10.27 7.22 5.52
CA MET A 64 -10.45 7.68 6.89
C MET A 64 -9.36 7.11 7.79
N ARG A 65 -9.06 7.84 8.85
CA ARG A 65 -8.23 7.38 9.97
C ARG A 65 -9.16 6.72 11.00
N ALA A 66 -8.71 5.63 11.59
CA ALA A 66 -9.37 5.04 12.74
C ALA A 66 -8.84 5.68 14.03
N ASP A 67 -9.74 6.00 14.96
CA ASP A 67 -9.38 6.39 16.32
C ASP A 67 -9.28 5.10 17.17
N PRO A 68 -8.13 4.79 17.77
CA PRO A 68 -7.97 3.59 18.60
C PRO A 68 -8.99 3.48 19.75
N ARG A 69 -9.60 4.58 20.18
CA ARG A 69 -10.57 4.60 21.28
C ARG A 69 -11.98 4.17 20.88
N THR A 70 -12.33 4.34 19.60
CA THR A 70 -13.68 4.07 19.09
C THR A 70 -13.70 2.97 18.04
N ASP A 71 -12.61 2.81 17.29
CA ASP A 71 -12.53 1.99 16.09
C ASP A 71 -11.26 1.13 16.07
N GLU A 72 -10.85 0.58 17.22
CA GLU A 72 -9.66 -0.26 17.34
C GLU A 72 -9.66 -1.44 16.35
N GLN A 73 -10.83 -2.03 16.10
CA GLN A 73 -11.01 -3.14 15.15
C GLN A 73 -10.69 -2.77 13.69
N ALA A 74 -10.63 -1.48 13.37
CA ALA A 74 -10.27 -0.99 12.04
C ALA A 74 -8.75 -0.76 11.88
N LEU A 75 -7.96 -0.99 12.94
CA LEU A 75 -6.51 -0.92 12.92
C LEU A 75 -5.90 -2.31 12.71
N PHE A 76 -4.75 -2.36 12.03
CA PHE A 76 -3.96 -3.58 11.93
C PHE A 76 -3.31 -3.87 13.30
N PRO A 77 -3.46 -5.09 13.85
CA PRO A 77 -2.91 -5.41 15.16
C PRO A 77 -1.38 -5.54 15.11
N LYS A 78 -0.72 -5.43 16.26
CA LYS A 78 0.73 -5.67 16.38
C LYS A 78 1.07 -7.07 15.88
N GLY A 79 2.15 -7.18 15.10
CA GLY A 79 2.59 -8.41 14.45
C GLY A 79 1.87 -8.72 13.14
N ALA A 80 0.86 -7.94 12.73
CA ALA A 80 0.24 -8.11 11.42
C ALA A 80 1.23 -7.77 10.30
N VAL A 81 1.23 -8.59 9.25
CA VAL A 81 1.99 -8.32 8.03
C VAL A 81 1.14 -7.47 7.08
N VAL A 82 1.70 -6.36 6.64
CA VAL A 82 1.03 -5.32 5.83
C VAL A 82 1.91 -4.93 4.65
N MET A 83 1.34 -4.18 3.70
CA MET A 83 2.11 -3.34 2.79
C MET A 83 2.11 -1.92 3.34
N ALA A 84 3.27 -1.29 3.42
CA ALA A 84 3.41 0.08 3.90
C ALA A 84 4.25 0.91 2.92
N LEU A 85 3.92 2.19 2.75
CA LEU A 85 4.74 3.12 1.95
C LEU A 85 6.06 3.38 2.68
N TYR A 86 7.19 3.12 2.01
CA TYR A 86 8.50 3.36 2.61
C TYR A 86 8.78 4.86 2.70
N PRO A 87 9.36 5.36 3.82
CA PRO A 87 9.58 6.78 4.04
C PRO A 87 10.29 7.47 2.87
N GLN A 88 9.77 8.63 2.46
CA GLN A 88 10.30 9.45 1.37
C GLN A 88 10.36 8.77 -0.01
N THR A 89 9.54 7.74 -0.22
CA THR A 89 9.38 7.10 -1.53
C THR A 89 7.92 7.10 -1.96
N THR A 90 7.69 6.68 -3.21
CA THR A 90 6.36 6.42 -3.78
C THR A 90 6.07 4.91 -3.84
N CYS A 91 6.82 4.07 -3.11
CA CYS A 91 6.71 2.60 -3.20
C CYS A 91 6.25 1.97 -1.88
N PHE A 92 5.44 0.92 -2.00
CA PHE A 92 4.98 0.10 -0.88
C PHE A 92 5.79 -1.20 -0.79
N TYR A 93 6.16 -1.56 0.44
CA TYR A 93 6.93 -2.77 0.73
C TYR A 93 6.27 -3.55 1.87
N ARG A 94 6.62 -4.84 1.98
CA ARG A 94 6.15 -5.69 3.07
C ARG A 94 6.75 -5.21 4.38
N ALA A 95 5.90 -5.11 5.40
CA ALA A 95 6.28 -4.69 6.74
C ALA A 95 5.46 -5.42 7.79
N VAL A 96 5.95 -5.42 9.03
CA VAL A 96 5.25 -5.95 10.21
C VAL A 96 4.90 -4.79 11.12
N VAL A 97 3.65 -4.75 11.61
CA VAL A 97 3.21 -3.73 12.57
C VAL A 97 3.94 -3.92 13.91
N ASN A 98 4.74 -2.94 14.32
CA ASN A 98 5.39 -2.94 15.63
C ASN A 98 4.54 -2.25 16.71
N ARG A 99 3.89 -1.15 16.34
CA ARG A 99 3.02 -0.37 17.23
C ARG A 99 1.85 0.25 16.49
N LEU A 100 0.68 0.21 17.11
CA LEU A 100 -0.51 0.90 16.64
C LEU A 100 -0.42 2.41 16.95
N PRO A 101 -1.15 3.27 16.20
CA PRO A 101 -1.34 4.66 16.58
C PRO A 101 -1.92 4.78 17.99
N GLY A 102 -1.46 5.75 18.80
CA GLY A 102 -2.08 6.08 20.08
C GLY A 102 -3.30 7.00 19.95
N SER A 103 -3.47 7.63 18.80
CA SER A 103 -4.63 8.47 18.45
C SER A 103 -4.89 8.45 16.93
N ALA A 104 -6.04 8.96 16.49
CA ALA A 104 -6.38 9.05 15.06
C ALA A 104 -5.33 9.82 14.23
N SER A 105 -4.66 10.82 14.81
CA SER A 105 -3.65 11.62 14.12
C SER A 105 -2.28 10.94 14.05
N GLU A 106 -2.01 9.97 14.90
CA GLU A 106 -0.70 9.31 14.96
C GLU A 106 -0.50 8.25 13.88
N PRO A 107 0.75 8.03 13.44
CA PRO A 107 1.09 6.97 12.51
C PRO A 107 1.21 5.61 13.22
N TYR A 108 1.24 4.54 12.42
CA TYR A 108 1.77 3.26 12.85
C TYR A 108 3.29 3.36 13.02
N GLU A 109 3.84 2.45 13.82
CA GLU A 109 5.25 2.08 13.77
C GLU A 109 5.35 0.69 13.13
N VAL A 110 6.15 0.55 12.08
CA VAL A 110 6.31 -0.69 11.30
C VAL A 110 7.77 -1.07 11.14
N LEU A 111 8.05 -2.35 10.93
CA LEU A 111 9.37 -2.87 10.59
C LEU A 111 9.31 -3.40 9.15
N PHE A 112 10.07 -2.83 8.23
CA PHE A 112 10.10 -3.29 6.84
C PHE A 112 10.94 -4.55 6.71
N GLU A 113 10.56 -5.48 5.84
CA GLU A 113 11.41 -6.62 5.49
C GLU A 113 12.63 -6.14 4.71
N ASP A 114 13.82 -6.32 5.26
CA ASP A 114 15.08 -5.86 4.66
C ASP A 114 16.22 -6.82 5.02
N SER A 115 16.70 -7.54 4.00
CA SER A 115 17.77 -8.55 4.14
C SER A 115 19.15 -7.96 4.42
N SER A 116 19.31 -6.64 4.40
CA SER A 116 20.57 -5.99 4.79
C SER A 116 20.77 -5.98 6.31
N TYR A 117 19.70 -6.14 7.09
CA TYR A 117 19.75 -6.26 8.55
C TYR A 117 19.87 -7.72 9.01
N ALA A 118 20.54 -7.94 10.13
CA ALA A 118 20.85 -9.27 10.64
C ALA A 118 19.61 -10.10 11.03
N ASP A 119 18.56 -9.43 11.49
CA ASP A 119 17.26 -10.03 11.83
C ASP A 119 16.27 -10.01 10.66
N GLY A 120 16.67 -9.44 9.51
CA GLY A 120 15.86 -9.32 8.30
C GLY A 120 14.83 -8.19 8.33
N TYR A 121 14.90 -7.27 9.30
CA TYR A 121 13.97 -6.16 9.43
C TYR A 121 14.66 -4.81 9.60
N SER A 122 14.05 -3.75 9.07
CA SER A 122 14.48 -2.38 9.32
C SER A 122 14.28 -1.99 10.80
N PRO A 123 14.95 -0.92 11.26
CA PRO A 123 14.54 -0.20 12.45
C PRO A 123 13.07 0.24 12.38
N PRO A 124 12.45 0.59 13.51
CA PRO A 124 11.06 1.06 13.53
C PRO A 124 10.84 2.36 12.75
N GLU A 125 9.95 2.30 11.77
CA GLU A 125 9.60 3.41 10.88
C GLU A 125 8.16 3.88 11.09
N ARG A 126 7.92 5.19 10.98
CA ARG A 126 6.61 5.80 11.21
C ARG A 126 5.85 5.98 9.90
N VAL A 127 4.74 5.26 9.73
CA VAL A 127 3.91 5.31 8.51
C VAL A 127 2.48 5.71 8.84
N ALA A 128 1.98 6.76 8.20
CA ALA A 128 0.61 7.24 8.40
C ALA A 128 -0.41 6.16 8.03
N GLN A 129 -1.55 6.10 8.76
CA GLN A 129 -2.58 5.07 8.56
C GLN A 129 -3.04 4.94 7.09
N ARG A 130 -3.11 6.06 6.36
CA ARG A 130 -3.49 6.11 4.93
C ARG A 130 -2.57 5.28 4.03
N TYR A 131 -1.33 5.05 4.44
CA TYR A 131 -0.30 4.39 3.65
C TYR A 131 0.07 3.00 4.18
N VAL A 132 -0.79 2.43 5.03
CA VAL A 132 -0.71 1.04 5.48
C VAL A 132 -1.93 0.29 4.97
N ILE A 133 -1.72 -0.77 4.20
CA ILE A 133 -2.79 -1.55 3.56
C ILE A 133 -2.57 -3.05 3.76
N ALA A 134 -3.65 -3.82 3.64
CA ALA A 134 -3.58 -5.26 3.68
C ALA A 134 -2.74 -5.82 2.51
N ILE A 135 -2.00 -6.90 2.76
CA ILE A 135 -1.32 -7.63 1.68
C ILE A 135 -2.36 -8.24 0.75
N LYS A 136 -2.19 -7.98 -0.54
CA LYS A 136 -2.93 -8.67 -1.59
C LYS A 136 -2.06 -9.80 -2.10
N GLU A 137 -2.22 -11.00 -1.53
CA GLU A 137 -1.50 -12.16 -2.03
C GLU A 137 -1.92 -12.43 -3.48
N GLY A 138 -0.95 -12.39 -4.39
CA GLY A 138 -1.13 -12.97 -5.72
C GLY A 138 -1.20 -14.49 -5.57
N LYS A 139 -2.21 -15.14 -6.15
CA LYS A 139 -2.16 -16.60 -6.30
C LYS A 139 -0.90 -16.97 -7.12
N GLY A 140 0.08 -17.62 -6.47
CA GLY A 140 1.28 -18.26 -7.03
C GLY A 140 2.56 -17.48 -6.68
N ARG A 141 3.53 -18.05 -5.94
CA ARG A 141 4.06 -19.42 -6.00
C ARG A 141 3.96 -20.14 -4.66
N ALA A 142 3.14 -21.19 -4.60
CA ALA A 142 3.54 -22.36 -3.85
C ALA A 142 4.70 -22.97 -4.65
N THR A 143 5.91 -22.89 -4.11
CA THR A 143 6.98 -23.84 -4.43
C THR A 143 6.76 -25.11 -3.63
#